data_AF-A0A9P3AU50-F1
#
_entry.id   AF-A0A9P3AU50-F1
#
_cell.length_a   1.000
_cell.length_b   1.000
_cell.length_c   1.000
_cell.angle_alpha   90.00
_cell.angle_beta   90.00
_cell.angle_gamma   90.00
#
_symmetry.space_group_name_H-M   'P 1'
#
loop_
_entity.id
_entity.type
_entity.pdbx_description
1 polymer ?
#
loop_
_entity_poly.entity_id
_entity_poly.type
_entity_poly.pdbx_seq_one_letter_code
_entity_poly.pdbx_strand_id
1 'polypeptide(L)'
;MSLTESLLVINALATKKIAIRGGAWSSIGKKVEKPLLLKLCKLCKVPEKYINSSIFKKDGTLNFDREVDFKLYDSRKEKEYRVEVKLMGKGNPESADVIYARGTDIFIADTLSEQNRNQLKSENINYIEMKGNLHCVNDFKILLKKLNVPCK
;
A
#
# COMPACT_ATOMS: atom_id res chain seq x y z
N MET A 1 -11.69 15.64 6.91
CA MET A 1 -10.41 14.98 7.24
C MET A 1 -9.38 16.07 7.44
N SER A 2 -8.50 15.92 8.43
CA SER A 2 -7.61 16.99 8.87
C SER A 2 -6.19 16.80 8.31
N LEU A 3 -5.52 17.90 7.98
CA LEU A 3 -4.08 17.96 7.65
C LEU A 3 -3.23 17.19 8.69
N THR A 4 -3.66 17.19 9.96
CA THR A 4 -3.02 16.47 11.06
C THR A 4 -2.91 14.96 10.82
N GLU A 5 -3.92 14.33 10.19
CA GLU A 5 -3.94 12.89 9.95
C GLU A 5 -2.91 12.51 8.88
N SER A 6 -2.81 13.31 7.81
CA SER A 6 -1.79 13.14 6.77
C SER A 6 -0.38 13.37 7.31
N LEU A 7 -0.18 14.38 8.17
CA LEU A 7 1.11 14.64 8.81
C LEU A 7 1.58 13.47 9.68
N LEU A 8 0.65 12.79 10.38
CA LEU A 8 0.99 11.60 11.16
C LEU A 8 1.51 10.47 10.27
N VAL A 9 0.86 10.22 9.13
CA VAL A 9 1.29 9.21 8.15
C VAL A 9 2.65 9.57 7.56
N ILE A 10 2.83 10.82 7.13
CA ILE A 10 4.09 11.32 6.58
C ILE A 10 5.23 11.20 7.59
N ASN A 11 5.00 11.55 8.87
CA ASN A 11 5.99 11.42 9.93
C ASN A 11 6.34 9.96 10.23
N ALA A 12 5.36 9.05 10.19
CA ALA A 12 5.62 7.61 10.33
C ALA A 12 6.51 7.06 9.19
N LEU A 13 6.36 7.59 7.98
CA LEU A 13 7.23 7.26 6.85
C LEU A 13 8.63 7.85 7.02
N ALA A 14 8.73 9.13 7.38
CA ALA A 14 9.99 9.86 7.50
C ALA A 14 10.88 9.30 8.63
N THR A 15 10.30 9.05 9.81
CA THR A 15 11.02 8.50 10.98
C THR A 15 11.64 7.14 10.70
N LYS A 16 11.03 6.33 9.83
CA LYS A 16 11.52 4.99 9.48
C LYS A 16 12.45 4.98 8.26
N LYS A 17 12.61 6.12 7.58
CA LYS A 17 13.53 6.32 6.44
C LYS A 17 14.98 6.57 6.87
N ILE A 18 15.24 6.79 8.17
CA ILE A 18 16.56 7.13 8.70
C ILE A 18 17.50 5.92 8.60
N ALA A 19 18.34 5.96 7.56
CA ALA A 19 19.68 5.36 7.43
C ALA A 19 19.83 3.83 7.30
N ILE A 20 19.04 3.14 6.48
CA ILE A 20 19.30 1.71 6.19
C ILE A 20 19.33 1.45 4.67
N ARG A 21 20.45 0.90 4.18
CA ARG A 21 20.68 0.50 2.78
C ARG A 21 20.88 -1.03 2.71
N GLY A 22 20.61 -1.62 1.55
CA GLY A 22 20.85 -3.06 1.31
C GLY A 22 19.74 -3.98 1.83
N GLY A 23 20.01 -5.27 2.01
CA GLY A 23 19.02 -6.30 2.38
C GLY A 23 18.22 -6.00 3.66
N ALA A 24 18.79 -5.22 4.58
CA ALA A 24 18.11 -4.75 5.79
C ALA A 24 16.94 -3.78 5.50
N TRP A 25 16.97 -3.03 4.39
CA TRP A 25 15.86 -2.17 3.95
C TRP A 25 14.63 -3.00 3.57
N SER A 26 14.81 -4.12 2.88
CA SER A 26 13.72 -5.01 2.49
C SER A 26 13.01 -5.60 3.72
N SER A 27 13.78 -6.11 4.69
CA SER A 27 13.24 -6.67 5.94
C SER A 27 12.54 -5.63 6.82
N ILE A 28 12.96 -4.37 6.76
CA ILE A 28 12.31 -3.28 7.49
C ILE A 28 11.09 -2.78 6.74
N GLY A 29 11.16 -2.60 5.41
CA GLY A 29 10.04 -2.23 4.55
C GLY A 29 8.81 -3.09 4.81
N LYS A 30 8.98 -4.42 4.79
CA LYS A 30 7.91 -5.39 5.12
C LYS A 30 7.28 -5.17 6.51
N LYS A 31 8.08 -4.74 7.50
CA LYS A 31 7.59 -4.43 8.85
C LYS A 31 6.87 -3.08 8.94
N VAL A 32 7.01 -2.19 7.95
CA VAL A 32 6.37 -0.85 7.95
C VAL A 32 5.14 -0.79 7.06
N GLU A 33 5.18 -1.45 5.92
CA GLU A 33 4.10 -1.48 4.91
C GLU A 33 2.76 -1.89 5.54
N LYS A 34 2.80 -2.94 6.35
CA LYS A 34 1.65 -3.48 7.07
C LYS A 34 1.04 -2.51 8.09
N PRO A 35 1.79 -2.02 9.09
CA PRO A 35 1.27 -1.00 10.03
C PRO A 35 0.80 0.29 9.35
N LEU A 36 1.46 0.71 8.26
CA LEU A 36 1.08 1.90 7.51
C LEU A 36 -0.30 1.76 6.89
N LEU A 37 -0.56 0.64 6.20
CA LEU A 37 -1.85 0.40 5.57
C LEU A 37 -2.96 0.26 6.61
N LEU A 38 -2.71 -0.46 7.71
CA LEU A 38 -3.65 -0.52 8.84
C LEU A 38 -3.95 0.87 9.41
N LYS A 39 -2.94 1.74 9.50
CA LYS A 39 -3.13 3.11 9.97
C LYS A 39 -3.98 3.92 8.98
N LEU A 40 -3.74 3.81 7.68
CA LEU A 40 -4.57 4.45 6.65
C LEU A 40 -6.03 3.98 6.72
N CYS A 41 -6.26 2.67 6.82
CA CYS A 41 -7.59 2.09 7.03
C CYS A 41 -8.25 2.63 8.29
N LYS A 42 -7.52 2.71 9.41
CA LYS A 42 -8.03 3.24 10.68
C LYS A 42 -8.38 4.72 10.58
N LEU A 43 -7.56 5.53 9.92
CA LEU A 43 -7.83 6.96 9.68
C LEU A 43 -9.08 7.15 8.79
N CYS A 44 -9.27 6.27 7.81
CA CYS A 44 -10.45 6.24 6.96
C CYS A 44 -11.65 5.51 7.60
N LYS A 45 -11.51 5.04 8.85
CA LYS A 45 -12.54 4.31 9.60
C LYS A 45 -13.11 3.11 8.83
N VAL A 46 -12.24 2.39 8.11
CA VAL A 46 -12.59 1.13 7.44
C VAL A 46 -12.89 0.08 8.52
N PRO A 47 -14.06 -0.56 8.53
CA PRO A 47 -14.37 -1.58 9.53
C PRO A 47 -13.45 -2.80 9.34
N GLU A 48 -12.93 -3.36 10.44
CA GLU A 48 -11.97 -4.46 10.42
C GLU A 48 -12.47 -5.70 9.66
N LYS A 49 -13.79 -5.94 9.64
CA LYS A 49 -14.41 -7.04 8.88
C LYS A 49 -14.23 -6.95 7.36
N TYR A 50 -13.79 -5.80 6.84
CA TYR A 50 -13.47 -5.56 5.42
C TYR A 50 -11.96 -5.47 5.15
N ILE A 51 -11.14 -5.74 6.17
CA ILE A 51 -9.68 -5.73 6.08
C ILE A 51 -9.20 -7.14 6.37
N ASN A 52 -8.49 -7.75 5.43
CA ASN A 52 -7.72 -8.96 5.70
C ASN A 52 -6.24 -8.62 5.60
N SER A 53 -5.61 -8.60 6.78
CA SER A 53 -4.18 -8.40 6.96
C SER A 53 -3.52 -9.67 7.51
N SER A 54 -4.18 -10.83 7.40
CA SER A 54 -3.63 -12.08 7.90
C SER A 54 -2.32 -12.38 7.19
N ILE A 55 -1.29 -12.73 7.97
CA ILE A 55 -0.04 -13.26 7.41
C ILE A 55 -0.42 -14.58 6.74
N PHE A 56 -0.24 -14.69 5.43
CA PHE A 56 -0.44 -15.94 4.72
C PHE A 56 0.46 -17.02 5.37
N LYS A 57 -0.14 -18.07 5.92
CA LYS A 57 0.60 -19.30 6.23
C LYS A 57 0.70 -20.06 4.92
N LYS A 58 1.92 -20.25 4.43
CA LYS A 58 2.22 -21.06 3.24
C LYS A 58 1.44 -22.38 3.31
N ASP A 59 0.54 -22.61 2.37
CA ASP A 59 -0.01 -23.94 2.17
C ASP A 59 1.10 -24.75 1.49
N GLY A 60 1.55 -25.83 2.13
CA GLY A 60 2.66 -26.66 1.64
C GLY A 60 2.37 -27.38 0.32
N THR A 61 1.15 -27.25 -0.22
CA THR A 61 0.63 -28.00 -1.37
C THR A 61 0.58 -27.23 -2.69
N LEU A 62 0.82 -25.90 -2.71
CA LEU A 62 0.74 -25.08 -3.92
C LEU A 62 2.13 -24.70 -4.47
N ASN A 63 2.36 -24.96 -5.77
CA ASN A 63 3.67 -24.76 -6.43
C ASN A 63 4.11 -23.28 -6.57
N PHE A 64 3.19 -22.32 -6.47
CA PHE A 64 3.47 -20.89 -6.57
C PHE A 64 2.51 -20.08 -5.69
N ASP A 65 2.68 -20.11 -4.38
CA ASP A 65 2.03 -19.15 -3.49
C ASP A 65 2.80 -17.82 -3.51
N ARG A 66 2.33 -16.86 -4.32
CA ARG A 66 2.81 -15.48 -4.25
C ARG A 66 2.09 -14.75 -3.12
N GLU A 67 2.88 -14.25 -2.18
CA GLU A 67 2.55 -13.35 -1.06
C GLU A 67 1.61 -12.22 -1.52
N VAL A 68 0.43 -12.08 -0.91
CA VAL A 68 -0.39 -10.87 -1.01
C VAL A 68 -0.59 -10.37 0.41
N ASP A 69 0.17 -9.33 0.77
CA ASP A 69 0.28 -8.83 2.15
C ASP A 69 -1.02 -8.27 2.71
N PHE A 70 -1.90 -7.73 1.86
CA PHE A 70 -3.13 -7.08 2.27
C PHE A 70 -4.28 -7.22 1.27
N LYS A 71 -5.48 -7.42 1.81
CA LYS A 71 -6.72 -7.42 1.05
C LYS A 71 -7.76 -6.52 1.67
N LEU A 72 -8.48 -5.80 0.81
CA LEU A 72 -9.68 -5.06 1.16
C LEU A 72 -10.88 -5.70 0.48
N TYR A 73 -12.03 -5.68 1.14
CA TYR A 73 -13.27 -6.17 0.56
C TYR A 73 -14.22 -5.02 0.28
N ASP A 74 -14.95 -5.13 -0.83
CA ASP A 74 -16.07 -4.25 -1.10
C ASP A 74 -17.17 -4.42 -0.02
N SER A 75 -18.17 -3.53 -0.04
CA SER A 75 -19.23 -3.51 0.97
C SER A 75 -20.01 -4.83 1.06
N ARG A 76 -20.10 -5.58 -0.05
CA ARG A 76 -20.82 -6.85 -0.16
C ARG A 76 -19.92 -8.07 0.08
N LYS A 77 -18.60 -7.88 0.15
CA LYS A 77 -17.58 -8.94 0.24
C LYS A 77 -17.59 -9.91 -0.95
N GLU A 78 -18.07 -9.46 -2.09
CA GLU A 78 -18.07 -10.21 -3.35
C GLU A 78 -16.75 -10.01 -4.11
N LYS A 79 -16.10 -8.86 -3.90
CA LYS A 79 -14.82 -8.52 -4.54
C LYS A 79 -13.72 -8.31 -3.52
N GLU A 80 -12.61 -9.01 -3.72
CA GLU A 80 -11.34 -8.74 -3.05
C GLU A 80 -10.49 -7.77 -3.87
N TYR A 81 -9.87 -6.81 -3.21
CA TYR A 81 -8.87 -5.91 -3.78
C TYR A 81 -7.54 -6.18 -3.12
N ARG A 82 -6.54 -6.53 -3.93
CA ARG A 82 -5.18 -6.77 -3.48
C ARG A 82 -4.46 -5.44 -3.36
N VAL A 83 -4.00 -5.15 -2.15
CA VAL A 83 -3.33 -3.90 -1.85
C VAL A 83 -1.87 -4.19 -1.59
N GLU A 84 -1.01 -3.51 -2.33
CA GLU A 84 0.42 -3.58 -2.16
C GLU A 84 0.94 -2.21 -1.74
N VAL A 85 1.88 -2.23 -0.80
CA VAL A 85 2.52 -1.03 -0.29
C VAL A 85 4.01 -1.19 -0.47
N LYS A 86 4.70 -0.15 -0.95
CA LYS A 86 6.14 -0.20 -1.16
C LYS A 86 6.83 1.07 -0.71
N LEU A 87 7.80 0.94 0.19
CA LEU A 87 8.64 2.05 0.61
C LEU A 87 9.95 2.06 -0.19
N MET A 88 10.05 2.99 -1.14
CA MET A 88 11.20 3.14 -2.03
C MET A 88 12.38 3.78 -1.29
N GLY A 89 13.51 3.06 -1.28
CA GLY A 89 14.78 3.54 -0.75
C GLY A 89 15.60 4.31 -1.79
N LYS A 90 16.60 5.08 -1.34
CA LYS A 90 17.50 5.90 -2.19
C LYS A 90 18.33 5.09 -3.21
N GLY A 91 18.29 3.76 -3.18
CA GLY A 91 19.10 2.88 -4.03
C GLY A 91 18.36 2.15 -5.13
N ASN A 92 17.03 2.25 -5.24
CA ASN A 92 16.31 1.57 -6.31
C ASN A 92 14.90 2.15 -6.61
N PRO A 93 14.76 3.45 -6.93
CA PRO A 93 13.45 4.00 -7.31
C PRO A 93 13.02 3.61 -8.74
N GLU A 94 13.94 3.21 -9.62
CA GLU A 94 13.71 3.05 -11.07
C GLU A 94 14.08 1.67 -11.65
N SER A 95 14.90 0.83 -10.99
CA SER A 95 15.50 -0.37 -11.62
C SER A 95 14.73 -1.68 -11.42
N ALA A 96 13.41 -1.66 -11.26
CA ALA A 96 12.61 -2.89 -11.21
C ALA A 96 11.64 -2.95 -12.39
N ASP A 97 11.78 -3.97 -13.25
CA ASP A 97 10.96 -4.19 -14.47
C ASP A 97 9.45 -4.09 -14.19
N VAL A 98 9.02 -4.57 -13.01
CA VAL A 98 7.68 -4.36 -12.46
C VAL A 98 7.84 -4.09 -10.97
N ILE A 99 7.37 -2.92 -10.51
CA ILE A 99 7.48 -2.55 -9.09
C ILE A 99 6.48 -3.27 -8.18
N TYR A 100 5.43 -3.85 -8.77
CA TYR A 100 4.26 -4.42 -8.11
C TYR A 100 4.02 -5.90 -8.45
N ALA A 101 3.29 -6.61 -7.59
CA ALA A 101 2.91 -8.01 -7.83
C ALA A 101 1.80 -8.14 -8.89
N ARG A 102 1.81 -9.25 -9.64
CA ARG A 102 0.74 -9.54 -10.62
C ARG A 102 -0.61 -9.64 -9.91
N GLY A 103 -1.60 -8.91 -10.41
CA GLY A 103 -2.95 -8.86 -9.84
C GLY A 103 -3.13 -7.86 -8.69
N THR A 104 -2.19 -6.93 -8.49
CA THR A 104 -2.38 -5.79 -7.59
C THR A 104 -3.47 -4.85 -8.12
N ASP A 105 -4.50 -4.57 -7.31
CA ASP A 105 -5.58 -3.63 -7.65
C ASP A 105 -5.27 -2.19 -7.16
N ILE A 106 -4.56 -2.12 -6.03
CA ILE A 106 -4.20 -0.87 -5.35
C ILE A 106 -2.71 -0.88 -5.01
N PHE A 107 -1.99 0.16 -5.42
CA PHE A 107 -0.57 0.32 -5.14
C PHE A 107 -0.29 1.61 -4.35
N ILE A 108 0.34 1.51 -3.18
CA ILE A 108 0.67 2.69 -2.35
C ILE A 108 2.18 2.76 -2.20
N ALA A 109 2.78 3.90 -2.55
CA ALA A 109 4.22 4.09 -2.43
C ALA A 109 4.58 5.40 -1.74
N ASP A 110 5.76 5.44 -1.12
CA ASP A 110 6.28 6.71 -0.62
C ASP A 110 6.62 7.65 -1.78
N THR A 111 7.39 7.19 -2.76
CA THR A 111 7.78 7.96 -3.96
C THR A 111 7.62 7.09 -5.21
N LEU A 112 7.15 7.67 -6.32
CA LEU A 112 7.05 7.01 -7.62
C LEU A 112 7.88 7.79 -8.66
N SER A 113 8.61 7.06 -9.52
CA SER A 113 9.18 7.63 -10.74
C SER A 113 8.09 7.88 -11.80
N GLU A 114 8.40 8.63 -12.86
CA GLU A 114 7.47 8.75 -13.99
C GLU A 114 7.19 7.41 -14.66
N GLN A 115 8.22 6.57 -14.84
CA GLN A 115 8.07 5.25 -15.43
C GLN A 115 7.08 4.40 -14.62
N ASN A 116 7.20 4.39 -13.30
CA ASN A 116 6.29 3.68 -12.40
C ASN A 116 4.85 4.16 -12.54
N ARG A 117 4.63 5.48 -12.60
CA ARG A 117 3.30 6.06 -12.80
C ARG A 117 2.71 5.66 -14.15
N ASN A 118 3.52 5.64 -15.20
CA ASN A 118 3.07 5.26 -16.54
C ASN A 118 2.70 3.77 -16.61
N GLN A 119 3.48 2.88 -15.98
CA GLN A 119 3.15 1.46 -15.87
C GLN A 119 1.83 1.23 -15.13
N LEU A 120 1.66 1.83 -13.94
CA LEU A 120 0.44 1.69 -13.14
C LEU A 120 -0.80 2.18 -13.91
N LYS A 121 -0.67 3.28 -14.67
CA LYS A 121 -1.74 3.79 -15.54
C LYS A 121 -2.07 2.86 -16.69
N SER A 122 -1.04 2.35 -17.39
CA SER A 122 -1.21 1.42 -18.53
C SER A 122 -1.95 0.15 -18.11
N GLU A 123 -1.75 -0.28 -16.87
CA GLU A 123 -2.28 -1.52 -16.31
C GLU A 123 -3.55 -1.29 -15.49
N ASN A 124 -4.08 -0.06 -15.49
CA ASN A 124 -5.29 0.35 -14.78
C ASN A 124 -5.26 0.08 -13.26
N ILE A 125 -4.07 0.14 -12.67
CA ILE A 125 -3.86 -0.04 -11.23
C ILE A 125 -4.06 1.30 -10.54
N ASN A 126 -4.91 1.31 -9.51
CA ASN A 126 -5.12 2.52 -8.74
C ASN A 126 -3.92 2.73 -7.81
N TYR A 127 -3.35 3.94 -7.79
CA TYR A 127 -2.17 4.19 -6.97
C TYR A 127 -2.20 5.49 -6.18
N ILE A 128 -1.43 5.52 -5.09
CA ILE A 128 -1.24 6.69 -4.23
C ILE A 128 0.25 6.87 -3.95
N GLU A 129 0.76 8.07 -4.23
CA GLU A 129 2.07 8.53 -3.82
C GLU A 129 1.94 9.37 -2.55
N MET A 130 2.70 9.04 -1.50
CA MET A 130 2.54 9.65 -0.17
C MET A 130 3.49 10.81 0.08
N LYS A 131 4.73 10.77 -0.43
CA LYS A 131 5.74 11.79 -0.17
C LYS A 131 5.37 13.09 -0.88
N GLY A 132 5.30 14.18 -0.13
CA GLY A 132 4.86 15.47 -0.65
C GLY A 132 3.35 15.58 -0.85
N ASN A 133 2.58 14.52 -0.58
CA ASN A 133 1.13 14.53 -0.69
C ASN A 133 0.49 14.76 0.68
N LEU A 134 0.14 16.02 0.96
CA LEU A 134 -0.57 16.41 2.19
C LEU A 134 -2.01 15.88 2.25
N HIS A 135 -2.54 15.35 1.15
CA HIS A 135 -3.89 14.81 1.03
C HIS A 135 -3.93 13.29 0.91
N CYS A 136 -2.82 12.59 1.18
CA CYS A 136 -2.70 11.14 0.98
C CYS A 136 -3.82 10.32 1.67
N VAL A 137 -4.27 10.71 2.85
CA VAL A 137 -5.38 10.07 3.57
C VAL A 137 -6.71 10.29 2.85
N ASN A 138 -6.93 11.51 2.32
CA ASN A 138 -8.13 11.84 1.57
C ASN A 138 -8.16 11.13 0.22
N ASP A 139 -7.04 11.05 -0.48
CA ASP A 139 -6.91 10.31 -1.74
C ASP A 139 -7.18 8.83 -1.52
N PHE A 140 -6.67 8.25 -0.42
CA PHE A 140 -7.01 6.89 -0.02
C PHE A 140 -8.50 6.73 0.26
N LYS A 141 -9.14 7.68 0.93
CA LYS A 141 -10.60 7.64 1.13
C LYS A 141 -11.40 7.73 -0.17
N ILE A 142 -11.00 8.59 -1.11
CA ILE A 142 -11.63 8.69 -2.42
C ILE A 142 -11.49 7.36 -3.17
N LEU A 143 -10.31 6.76 -3.11
CA LEU A 143 -10.05 5.45 -3.70
C LEU A 143 -10.95 4.37 -3.09
N LEU A 144 -11.05 4.30 -1.75
CA LEU A 144 -11.93 3.35 -1.07
C LEU A 144 -13.39 3.50 -1.52
N LYS A 145 -13.88 4.75 -1.65
CA LYS A 145 -15.22 5.02 -2.17
C LYS A 145 -15.40 4.55 -3.61
N LYS A 146 -14.43 4.81 -4.49
CA LYS A 146 -14.44 4.36 -5.89
C LYS A 146 -14.54 2.83 -5.98
N LEU A 147 -13.90 2.12 -5.06
CA LEU A 147 -13.87 0.66 -4.99
C LEU A 147 -15.03 0.06 -4.19
N ASN A 148 -15.96 0.90 -3.71
CA ASN A 148 -17.08 0.49 -2.86
C ASN A 148 -16.62 -0.20 -1.55
N VAL A 149 -15.45 0.18 -1.02
CA VAL A 149 -14.96 -0.29 0.28
C VAL A 149 -15.52 0.61 1.39
N PRO A 150 -16.15 0.06 2.44
CA PRO A 150 -16.75 0.85 3.50
C PRO A 150 -15.73 1.70 4.26
N CYS A 151 -15.96 3.02 4.31
CA CYS A 151 -15.13 4.01 5.02
C CYS A 151 -15.99 5.18 5.52
N LYS A 152 -15.52 5.96 6.51
CA LYS A 152 -16.25 7.11 7.06
C LYS A 152 -15.46 8.41 7.04
#